data_AF-A0A221UVN6-F1
#
_entry.id   AF-A0A221UVN6-F1
#
_cell.length_a   1.000
_cell.length_b   1.000
_cell.length_c   1.000
_cell.angle_alpha   90.00
_cell.angle_beta   90.00
_cell.angle_gamma   90.00
#
_symmetry.space_group_name_H-M   'P 1'
#
loop_
_entity.id
_entity.type
_entity.pdbx_description
1 polymer ?
#
loop_
_entity_poly.entity_id
_entity_poly.type
_entity_poly.pdbx_seq_one_letter_code
_entity_poly.pdbx_strand_id
1 'polypeptide(L)'
;MLEFYWFMGTSQTFSHLFELQYQMILTENNINEHSIKGLIGERTNIEPKKLKAIGSASFFLKSFVNKSDKTDLLRTDSKCNFEKYSDGLLLRANFSNRLTAIPIPKTKLNSIHLIRGEETIDPFFLSPMWVLLKLGTSKLIARYFRFRLHEYSIGEMELKLKTKHYEMEFIANGYIFERQKCFFEGLGYGEKITIIEKPVANNTYSK
;
A
#
# COMPACT_ATOMS: atom_id res chain seq x y z
N MET A 1 38.77 36.78 -39.21
CA MET A 1 37.37 37.14 -38.86
C MET A 1 36.54 35.88 -39.06
N LEU A 2 36.38 35.07 -38.02
CA LEU A 2 35.60 33.83 -38.03
C LEU A 2 34.97 33.67 -36.63
N GLU A 3 33.66 33.52 -36.63
CA GLU A 3 32.76 33.73 -35.51
C GLU A 3 32.86 32.65 -34.43
N PHE A 4 32.84 33.11 -33.18
CA PHE A 4 32.58 32.33 -31.98
C PHE A 4 31.06 32.17 -31.83
N TYR A 5 30.53 30.98 -32.10
CA TYR A 5 29.22 30.57 -31.61
C TYR A 5 29.26 29.08 -31.27
N TRP A 6 29.52 28.76 -30.01
CA TRP A 6 29.12 27.49 -29.43
C TRP A 6 28.96 27.65 -27.92
N PHE A 7 27.99 26.89 -27.38
CA PHE A 7 27.75 26.62 -25.97
C PHE A 7 26.82 27.53 -25.15
N MET A 8 25.55 27.58 -25.54
CA MET A 8 24.42 27.74 -24.61
C MET A 8 23.26 26.86 -25.13
N GLY A 9 23.17 25.59 -24.70
CA GLY A 9 22.06 24.76 -25.19
C GLY A 9 22.03 23.28 -24.81
N THR A 10 22.65 22.83 -23.71
CA THR A 10 22.66 21.39 -23.36
C THR A 10 22.09 21.06 -21.97
N SER A 11 21.69 22.05 -21.16
CA SER A 11 21.22 21.76 -19.81
C SER A 11 19.76 21.27 -19.73
N GLN A 12 18.89 21.66 -20.67
CA GLN A 12 17.47 21.34 -20.62
C GLN A 12 17.10 19.95 -21.19
N THR A 13 17.88 19.42 -22.13
CA THR A 13 17.63 18.10 -22.74
C THR A 13 18.13 16.96 -21.86
N PHE A 14 19.19 17.18 -21.08
CA PHE A 14 19.74 16.17 -20.18
C PHE A 14 18.85 15.93 -18.95
N SER A 15 18.23 16.98 -18.39
CA SER A 15 17.27 16.84 -17.29
C SER A 15 16.01 16.10 -17.72
N HIS A 16 15.56 16.27 -18.96
CA HIS A 16 14.37 15.60 -19.49
C HIS A 16 14.62 14.10 -19.76
N LEU A 17 15.83 13.72 -20.18
CA LEU A 17 16.24 12.31 -20.31
C LEU A 17 16.43 11.64 -18.94
N PHE A 18 16.89 12.39 -17.93
CA PHE A 18 16.98 11.90 -16.54
C PHE A 18 15.60 11.75 -15.90
N GLU A 19 14.64 12.65 -16.16
CA GLU A 19 13.25 12.50 -15.71
C GLU A 19 12.52 11.31 -16.37
N LEU A 20 12.88 10.93 -17.60
CA LEU A 20 12.32 9.77 -18.30
C LEU A 20 12.78 8.42 -17.73
N GLN A 21 13.89 8.37 -17.01
CA GLN A 21 14.45 7.15 -16.41
C GLN A 21 13.66 6.66 -15.17
N TYR A 22 12.69 7.45 -14.73
CA TYR A 22 12.08 7.35 -13.41
C TYR A 22 10.63 6.84 -13.40
N GLN A 23 10.12 6.45 -14.57
CA GLN A 23 8.82 5.82 -14.77
C GLN A 23 8.98 4.32 -15.03
N MET A 24 9.74 3.63 -14.17
CA MET A 24 10.16 2.27 -14.46
C MET A 24 9.18 1.26 -13.87
N ILE A 25 8.22 0.82 -14.67
CA ILE A 25 7.49 -0.41 -14.39
C ILE A 25 8.35 -1.57 -14.88
N LEU A 26 8.84 -2.39 -13.95
CA LEU A 26 9.71 -3.52 -14.25
C LEU A 26 8.88 -4.78 -14.49
N THR A 27 8.97 -5.38 -15.67
CA THR A 27 8.40 -6.70 -15.97
C THR A 27 9.39 -7.81 -15.61
N GLU A 28 8.96 -9.06 -15.52
CA GLU A 28 9.78 -10.23 -15.16
C GLU A 28 11.20 -10.24 -15.73
N ASN A 29 11.33 -10.03 -17.04
CA ASN A 29 12.63 -10.07 -17.72
C ASN A 29 13.56 -8.91 -17.34
N ASN A 30 13.02 -7.84 -16.75
CA ASN A 30 13.71 -6.61 -16.41
C ASN A 30 13.80 -6.37 -14.90
N ILE A 31 13.24 -7.26 -14.05
CA ILE A 31 13.37 -7.16 -12.60
C ILE A 31 14.82 -7.47 -12.24
N ASN A 32 15.56 -6.43 -11.88
CA ASN A 32 16.93 -6.52 -11.42
C ASN A 32 17.05 -5.85 -10.05
N GLU A 33 17.51 -6.61 -9.05
CA GLU A 33 17.66 -6.13 -7.68
C GLU A 33 18.62 -4.95 -7.59
N HIS A 34 19.67 -4.90 -8.42
CA HIS A 34 20.61 -3.77 -8.45
C HIS A 34 19.91 -2.48 -8.91
N SER A 35 19.08 -2.57 -9.95
CA SER A 35 18.30 -1.43 -10.46
C SER A 35 17.27 -0.96 -9.43
N ILE A 36 16.63 -1.88 -8.72
CA ILE A 36 15.69 -1.55 -7.64
C ILE A 36 16.43 -0.86 -6.49
N LYS A 37 17.59 -1.40 -6.09
CA LYS A 37 18.42 -0.80 -5.04
C LYS A 37 18.87 0.62 -5.38
N GLY A 38 19.24 0.89 -6.63
CA GLY A 38 19.57 2.23 -7.09
C GLY A 38 18.40 3.24 -7.01
N LEU A 39 17.15 2.76 -7.02
CA LEU A 39 15.96 3.62 -7.04
C LEU A 39 15.33 3.83 -5.65
N ILE A 40 15.31 2.81 -4.80
CA ILE A 40 14.61 2.84 -3.51
C ILE A 40 15.48 2.35 -2.34
N GLY A 41 16.79 2.19 -2.55
CA GLY A 41 17.75 1.79 -1.52
C GLY A 41 17.71 0.29 -1.22
N GLU A 42 18.24 -0.10 -0.07
CA GLU A 42 18.24 -1.50 0.35
C GLU A 42 16.90 -1.95 0.96
N ARG A 43 16.57 -3.23 0.78
CA ARG A 43 15.44 -3.87 1.46
C ARG A 43 15.64 -3.80 2.97
N THR A 44 14.60 -3.45 3.70
CA THR A 44 14.72 -3.33 5.17
C THR A 44 15.00 -4.71 5.77
N ASN A 45 16.12 -4.85 6.47
CA ASN A 45 16.55 -6.14 7.03
C ASN A 45 15.61 -6.62 8.14
N ILE A 46 15.51 -7.94 8.25
CA ILE A 46 14.74 -8.63 9.30
C ILE A 46 15.51 -8.44 10.61
N GLU A 47 14.94 -7.71 11.56
CA GLU A 47 15.38 -7.81 12.95
C GLU A 47 14.63 -9.00 13.59
N PRO A 48 15.23 -10.19 13.75
CA PRO A 48 14.52 -11.36 14.32
C PRO A 48 14.01 -11.09 15.74
N LYS A 49 14.58 -10.10 16.44
CA LYS A 49 14.15 -9.65 17.77
C LYS A 49 12.95 -8.69 17.75
N LYS A 50 12.63 -8.07 16.61
CA LYS A 50 11.45 -7.22 16.42
C LYS A 50 10.61 -7.84 15.31
N LEU A 51 9.53 -8.54 15.67
CA LEU A 51 8.54 -9.11 14.74
C LEU A 51 7.82 -8.01 13.95
N LYS A 52 8.52 -7.32 13.04
CA LYS A 52 8.00 -6.27 12.18
C LYS A 52 7.74 -6.85 10.81
N ALA A 53 6.55 -6.60 10.27
CA ALA A 53 6.18 -7.03 8.93
C ALA A 53 7.07 -6.35 7.87
N ILE A 54 7.77 -7.14 7.07
CA ILE A 54 8.66 -6.67 5.98
C ILE A 54 7.85 -6.34 4.72
N GLY A 55 6.75 -7.06 4.54
CA GLY A 55 5.79 -6.85 3.46
C GLY A 55 4.37 -6.72 3.98
N SER A 56 3.54 -6.04 3.21
CA SER A 56 2.11 -5.96 3.43
C SER A 56 1.45 -7.32 3.17
N ALA A 57 0.27 -7.55 3.73
CA ALA A 57 -0.58 -8.62 3.19
C ALA A 57 -1.08 -8.22 1.79
N SER A 58 -1.64 -9.18 1.06
CA SER A 58 -2.04 -8.99 -0.33
C SER A 58 -3.26 -8.09 -0.50
N PHE A 59 -3.19 -7.25 -1.51
CA PHE A 59 -4.27 -6.44 -2.04
C PHE A 59 -4.60 -6.86 -3.47
N PHE A 60 -5.75 -6.45 -3.97
CA PHE A 60 -6.09 -6.51 -5.39
C PHE A 60 -6.16 -5.09 -5.95
N LEU A 61 -5.60 -4.90 -7.14
CA LEU A 61 -5.64 -3.61 -7.81
C LEU A 61 -7.05 -3.33 -8.35
N LYS A 62 -7.70 -2.27 -7.86
CA LYS A 62 -9.02 -1.85 -8.34
C LYS A 62 -8.91 -0.86 -9.51
N SER A 63 -7.98 0.08 -9.43
CA SER A 63 -7.73 1.03 -10.51
C SER A 63 -6.27 1.46 -10.55
N PHE A 64 -5.80 1.78 -11.75
CA PHE A 64 -4.47 2.30 -12.01
C PHE A 64 -4.60 3.41 -13.04
N VAL A 65 -4.02 4.57 -12.73
CA VAL A 65 -3.98 5.73 -13.62
C VAL A 65 -2.54 6.19 -13.74
N ASN A 66 -2.00 6.13 -14.96
CA ASN A 66 -0.71 6.71 -15.30
C ASN A 66 -0.90 8.15 -15.80
N LYS A 67 -0.32 9.13 -15.09
CA LYS A 67 -0.40 10.56 -15.44
C LYS A 67 0.46 10.95 -16.65
N SER A 68 1.14 9.99 -17.26
CA SER A 68 2.20 10.20 -18.25
C SER A 68 1.82 9.73 -19.66
N ASP A 69 0.55 9.40 -19.90
CA ASP A 69 -0.04 8.95 -21.18
C ASP A 69 0.65 7.75 -21.86
N LYS A 70 1.49 7.00 -21.13
CA LYS A 70 2.03 5.71 -21.57
C LYS A 70 1.07 4.60 -21.17
N THR A 71 0.87 3.65 -22.08
CA THR A 71 -0.01 2.49 -21.94
C THR A 71 0.05 1.86 -20.55
N ASP A 72 -1.12 1.63 -19.97
CA ASP A 72 -1.28 1.05 -18.63
C ASP A 72 -0.73 -0.38 -18.59
N LEU A 73 0.41 -0.56 -17.93
CA LEU A 73 1.04 -1.87 -17.80
C LEU A 73 0.42 -2.72 -16.67
N LEU A 74 -0.15 -2.08 -15.64
CA LEU A 74 -0.80 -2.79 -14.54
C LEU A 74 -2.25 -3.10 -14.89
N ARG A 75 -2.60 -4.39 -14.80
CA ARG A 75 -3.99 -4.84 -14.98
C ARG A 75 -4.77 -4.74 -13.69
N THR A 76 -6.03 -4.38 -13.77
CA THR A 76 -6.98 -4.53 -12.65
C THR A 76 -7.03 -5.99 -12.20
N ASP A 77 -7.40 -6.21 -10.94
CA ASP A 77 -7.42 -7.51 -10.26
C ASP A 77 -6.04 -8.18 -10.11
N SER A 78 -4.95 -7.48 -10.43
CA SER A 78 -3.60 -7.94 -10.10
C SER A 78 -3.45 -8.09 -8.59
N LYS A 79 -2.88 -9.21 -8.14
CA LYS A 79 -2.54 -9.43 -6.74
C LYS A 79 -1.28 -8.63 -6.40
N CYS A 80 -1.41 -7.69 -5.48
CA CYS A 80 -0.42 -6.68 -5.15
C CYS A 80 0.09 -6.82 -3.73
N ASN A 81 1.41 -6.78 -3.55
CA ASN A 81 2.07 -6.76 -2.24
C ASN A 81 3.05 -5.57 -2.19
N PHE A 82 3.16 -4.93 -1.03
CA PHE A 82 4.15 -3.87 -0.80
C PHE A 82 5.29 -4.41 0.05
N GLU A 83 6.51 -3.99 -0.26
CA GLU A 83 7.69 -4.30 0.52
C GLU A 83 8.40 -3.02 0.95
N LYS A 84 8.93 -3.03 2.17
CA LYS A 84 9.62 -1.88 2.74
C LYS A 84 11.09 -1.85 2.34
N TYR A 85 11.50 -0.74 1.74
CA TYR A 85 12.89 -0.42 1.43
C TYR A 85 13.30 0.85 2.20
N SER A 86 14.61 1.11 2.28
CA SER A 86 15.17 2.25 3.04
C SER A 86 14.72 3.61 2.49
N ASP A 87 14.70 3.77 1.17
CA ASP A 87 14.36 5.04 0.50
C ASP A 87 13.01 4.98 -0.24
N GLY A 88 12.21 3.96 0.00
CA GLY A 88 10.91 3.83 -0.66
C GLY A 88 10.16 2.54 -0.39
N LEU A 89 9.16 2.30 -1.25
CA LEU A 89 8.36 1.09 -1.28
C LEU A 89 8.57 0.37 -2.60
N LEU A 90 8.51 -0.95 -2.57
CA LEU A 90 8.38 -1.75 -3.79
C LEU A 90 6.97 -2.32 -3.85
N LEU A 91 6.24 -2.00 -4.91
CA LEU A 91 4.98 -2.68 -5.24
C LEU A 91 5.29 -3.87 -6.14
N ARG A 92 4.92 -5.08 -5.73
CA ARG A 92 4.92 -6.27 -6.59
C ARG A 92 3.50 -6.61 -6.96
N ALA A 93 3.19 -6.60 -8.24
CA ALA A 93 1.91 -7.00 -8.81
C ALA A 93 2.08 -8.32 -9.57
N ASN A 94 1.17 -9.26 -9.38
CA ASN A 94 1.12 -10.51 -10.14
C ASN A 94 -0.26 -10.65 -10.79
N PHE A 95 -0.27 -10.83 -12.10
CA PHE A 95 -1.46 -11.13 -12.89
C PHE A 95 -1.17 -12.32 -13.81
N SER A 96 -1.92 -13.41 -13.66
CA SER A 96 -1.76 -14.62 -14.50
C SER A 96 -0.32 -15.10 -14.62
N ASN A 97 0.40 -15.19 -13.49
CA ASN A 97 1.82 -15.57 -13.42
C ASN A 97 2.77 -14.62 -14.15
N ARG A 98 2.38 -13.37 -14.34
CA ARG A 98 3.27 -12.30 -14.81
C ARG A 98 3.53 -11.33 -13.67
N LEU A 99 4.77 -11.33 -13.19
CA LEU A 99 5.24 -10.44 -12.14
C LEU A 99 5.62 -9.08 -12.73
N THR A 100 5.13 -8.03 -12.08
CA THR A 100 5.49 -6.65 -12.34
C THR A 100 5.94 -6.02 -11.04
N ALA A 101 7.01 -5.23 -11.07
CA ALA A 101 7.53 -4.52 -9.92
C ALA A 101 7.57 -3.01 -10.21
N ILE A 102 7.03 -2.22 -9.28
CA ILE A 102 7.05 -0.76 -9.35
C ILE A 102 7.80 -0.24 -8.12
N PRO A 103 9.04 0.26 -8.28
CA PRO A 103 9.71 1.01 -7.24
C PRO A 103 9.04 2.36 -7.06
N ILE A 104 8.70 2.69 -5.81
CA ILE A 104 8.04 3.93 -5.40
C ILE A 104 8.98 4.67 -4.43
N PRO A 105 9.80 5.61 -4.92
CA PRO A 105 10.66 6.40 -4.06
C PRO A 105 9.87 7.26 -3.08
N LYS A 106 10.34 7.37 -1.83
CA LYS A 106 9.70 8.17 -0.78
C LYS A 106 9.54 9.64 -1.17
N THR A 107 10.48 10.16 -1.96
CA THR A 107 10.47 11.53 -2.49
C THR A 107 9.33 11.79 -3.48
N LYS A 108 8.88 10.76 -4.19
CA LYS A 108 7.82 10.83 -5.21
C LYS A 108 6.45 10.43 -4.72
N LEU A 109 6.38 9.90 -3.51
CA LEU A 109 5.15 9.57 -2.83
C LEU A 109 4.47 10.84 -2.35
N ASN A 110 3.22 11.06 -2.77
CA ASN A 110 2.42 12.19 -2.34
C ASN A 110 1.59 11.79 -1.11
N SER A 111 0.81 10.71 -1.23
CA SER A 111 0.00 10.22 -0.12
C SER A 111 -0.28 8.72 -0.19
N ILE A 112 -0.54 8.15 0.98
CA ILE A 112 -1.07 6.81 1.21
C ILE A 112 -2.27 6.96 2.13
N HIS A 113 -3.45 6.57 1.65
CA HIS A 113 -4.67 6.53 2.45
C HIS A 113 -5.08 5.08 2.65
N LEU A 114 -5.06 4.60 3.90
CA LEU A 114 -5.59 3.29 4.26
C LEU A 114 -6.96 3.49 4.93
N ILE A 115 -8.00 2.97 4.29
CA ILE A 115 -9.39 3.20 4.69
C ILE A 115 -9.98 1.88 5.14
N ARG A 116 -10.45 1.83 6.39
CA ARG A 116 -11.12 0.66 6.95
C ARG A 116 -12.49 0.46 6.28
N GLY A 117 -12.85 -0.80 6.07
CA GLY A 117 -14.22 -1.16 5.70
C GLY A 117 -15.21 -0.79 6.81
N GLU A 118 -16.49 -0.73 6.45
CA GLU A 118 -17.56 -0.56 7.43
C GLU A 118 -17.60 -1.77 8.37
N GLU A 119 -17.54 -1.53 9.68
CA GLU A 119 -17.50 -2.58 10.70
C GLU A 119 -18.83 -2.64 11.42
N THR A 120 -19.39 -3.83 11.59
CA THR A 120 -20.64 -4.08 12.32
C THR A 120 -20.38 -5.06 13.45
N ILE A 121 -20.84 -4.70 14.65
CA ILE A 121 -20.73 -5.51 15.86
C ILE A 121 -22.12 -5.66 16.46
N ASP A 122 -22.76 -6.79 16.19
CA ASP A 122 -24.14 -7.05 16.63
C ASP A 122 -24.29 -8.45 17.28
N PRO A 123 -23.63 -8.69 18.42
CA PRO A 123 -23.75 -9.95 19.13
C PRO A 123 -25.10 -10.03 19.87
N PHE A 124 -25.75 -11.20 19.81
CA PHE A 124 -27.00 -11.42 20.54
C PHE A 124 -26.73 -11.65 22.04
N PHE A 125 -27.73 -11.40 22.87
CA PHE A 125 -27.62 -11.54 24.33
C PHE A 125 -27.10 -12.93 24.74
N LEU A 126 -26.10 -12.95 25.62
CA LEU A 126 -25.41 -14.16 26.10
C LEU A 126 -24.65 -14.97 25.04
N SER A 127 -24.46 -14.45 23.83
CA SER A 127 -23.50 -15.08 22.90
C SER A 127 -22.09 -15.03 23.49
N PRO A 128 -21.18 -15.97 23.15
CA PRO A 128 -19.82 -15.93 23.68
C PRO A 128 -19.11 -14.61 23.35
N MET A 129 -19.33 -14.07 22.15
CA MET A 129 -18.86 -12.74 21.76
C MET A 129 -19.47 -11.62 22.62
N TRP A 130 -20.78 -11.64 22.90
CA TRP A 130 -21.43 -10.66 23.76
C TRP A 130 -20.83 -10.62 25.16
N VAL A 131 -20.65 -11.80 25.77
CA VAL A 131 -20.08 -11.93 27.12
C VAL A 131 -18.66 -11.34 27.16
N LEU A 132 -17.82 -11.70 26.18
CA LEU A 132 -16.44 -11.18 26.10
C LEU A 132 -16.39 -9.66 25.95
N LEU A 133 -17.24 -9.10 25.09
CA LEU A 133 -17.30 -7.64 24.88
C LEU A 133 -17.80 -6.92 26.14
N LYS A 134 -18.77 -7.47 26.87
CA LYS A 134 -19.24 -6.92 28.15
C LYS A 134 -18.17 -6.96 29.24
N LEU A 135 -17.30 -7.96 29.22
CA LEU A 135 -16.15 -8.06 30.11
C LEU A 135 -14.98 -7.14 29.72
N GLY A 136 -15.11 -6.36 28.64
CA GLY A 136 -14.09 -5.42 28.18
C GLY A 136 -12.98 -6.05 27.32
N THR A 137 -13.20 -7.26 26.80
CA THR A 137 -12.28 -7.88 25.83
C THR A 137 -12.30 -7.08 24.53
N SER A 138 -11.12 -6.88 23.93
CA SER A 138 -11.02 -6.22 22.61
C SER A 138 -11.88 -6.92 21.57
N LYS A 139 -12.59 -6.13 20.76
CA LYS A 139 -13.36 -6.61 19.60
C LYS A 139 -12.54 -7.49 18.63
N LEU A 140 -11.23 -7.24 18.51
CA LEU A 140 -10.33 -8.01 17.66
C LEU A 140 -10.19 -9.47 18.11
N ILE A 141 -10.33 -9.72 19.42
CA ILE A 141 -10.31 -11.05 20.02
C ILE A 141 -11.74 -11.61 20.06
N ALA A 142 -12.72 -10.82 20.53
CA ALA A 142 -14.09 -11.27 20.72
C ALA A 142 -14.75 -11.77 19.42
N ARG A 143 -14.41 -11.19 18.26
CA ARG A 143 -14.94 -11.61 16.94
C ARG A 143 -14.68 -13.08 16.59
N TYR A 144 -13.67 -13.73 17.20
CA TYR A 144 -13.39 -15.15 16.98
C TYR A 144 -14.36 -16.08 17.73
N PHE A 145 -15.10 -15.54 18.70
CA PHE A 145 -16.07 -16.26 19.52
C PHE A 145 -17.52 -15.97 19.09
N ARG A 146 -17.72 -15.51 17.85
CA ARG A 146 -19.05 -15.39 17.27
C ARG A 146 -19.69 -16.76 17.12
N PHE A 147 -20.97 -16.87 17.50
CA PHE A 147 -21.76 -18.07 17.28
C PHE A 147 -22.43 -18.03 15.90
N ARG A 148 -22.87 -16.84 15.45
CA ARG A 148 -23.42 -16.59 14.11
C ARG A 148 -22.51 -15.65 13.32
N LEU A 149 -22.45 -15.84 12.01
CA LEU A 149 -21.57 -15.05 11.12
C LEU A 149 -21.89 -13.55 11.12
N HIS A 150 -23.15 -13.16 11.33
CA HIS A 150 -23.58 -11.76 11.32
C HIS A 150 -23.27 -10.99 12.60
N GLU A 151 -22.86 -11.66 13.68
CA GLU A 151 -22.51 -10.96 14.93
C GLU A 151 -21.30 -10.04 14.77
N TYR A 152 -20.42 -10.36 13.81
CA TYR A 152 -19.31 -9.51 13.42
C TYR A 152 -19.12 -9.57 11.92
N SER A 153 -19.15 -8.41 11.28
CA SER A 153 -18.74 -8.26 9.89
C SER A 153 -17.88 -7.01 9.73
N ILE A 154 -16.99 -7.07 8.75
CA ILE A 154 -16.24 -5.90 8.30
C ILE A 154 -16.18 -5.96 6.79
N GLY A 155 -16.55 -4.84 6.16
CA GLY A 155 -16.52 -4.67 4.72
C GLY A 155 -15.09 -4.65 4.17
N GLU A 156 -15.00 -4.51 2.86
CA GLU A 156 -13.73 -4.36 2.16
C GLU A 156 -12.99 -3.11 2.63
N MET A 157 -11.67 -3.23 2.84
CA MET A 157 -10.81 -2.08 3.07
C MET A 157 -10.22 -1.57 1.74
N GLU A 158 -9.95 -0.27 1.70
CA GLU A 158 -9.37 0.39 0.53
C GLU A 158 -7.99 0.94 0.87
N LEU A 159 -7.09 0.89 -0.09
CA LEU A 159 -5.80 1.55 -0.04
C LEU A 159 -5.68 2.45 -1.28
N LYS A 160 -5.49 3.74 -1.07
CA LYS A 160 -5.24 4.71 -2.14
C LYS A 160 -3.81 5.20 -2.06
N LEU A 161 -3.05 5.01 -3.12
CA LEU A 161 -1.65 5.45 -3.20
C LEU A 161 -1.53 6.47 -4.34
N LYS A 162 -1.06 7.66 -4.00
CA LYS A 162 -0.79 8.72 -4.96
C LYS A 162 0.69 9.06 -4.99
N THR A 163 1.23 9.12 -6.20
CA THR A 163 2.61 9.56 -6.48
C THR A 163 2.59 10.71 -7.49
N LYS A 164 3.78 11.27 -7.80
CA LYS A 164 3.95 12.22 -8.91
C LYS A 164 3.41 11.67 -10.25
N HIS A 165 3.51 10.37 -10.49
CA HIS A 165 3.23 9.77 -11.81
C HIS A 165 2.04 8.82 -11.86
N TYR A 166 1.65 8.25 -10.72
CA TYR A 166 0.65 7.20 -10.63
C TYR A 166 -0.39 7.50 -9.56
N GLU A 167 -1.65 7.17 -9.84
CA GLU A 167 -2.68 7.00 -8.82
C GLU A 167 -3.19 5.56 -8.87
N MET A 168 -3.21 4.91 -7.71
CA MET A 168 -3.56 3.51 -7.60
C MET A 168 -4.56 3.33 -6.47
N GLU A 169 -5.63 2.60 -6.75
CA GLU A 169 -6.58 2.16 -5.74
C GLU A 169 -6.52 0.64 -5.64
N PHE A 170 -6.46 0.16 -4.40
CA PHE A 170 -6.44 -1.24 -4.08
C PHE A 170 -7.53 -1.57 -3.09
N ILE A 171 -7.93 -2.83 -3.11
CA ILE A 171 -8.93 -3.39 -2.22
C ILE A 171 -8.42 -4.66 -1.58
N ALA A 172 -8.90 -4.93 -0.37
CA ALA A 172 -8.58 -6.15 0.35
C ALA A 172 -9.60 -6.44 1.44
N ASN A 173 -9.56 -7.66 1.96
CA ASN A 173 -10.42 -8.08 3.05
C ASN A 173 -10.23 -7.16 4.29
N GLY A 174 -11.30 -6.58 4.83
CA GLY A 174 -11.22 -5.70 5.99
C GLY A 174 -10.70 -6.35 7.27
N TYR A 175 -10.81 -7.68 7.40
CA TYR A 175 -10.35 -8.41 8.60
C TYR A 175 -8.83 -8.33 8.82
N ILE A 176 -8.06 -7.98 7.80
CA ILE A 176 -6.60 -7.78 7.87
C ILE A 176 -6.19 -6.30 8.03
N PHE A 177 -7.15 -5.38 8.21
CA PHE A 177 -6.90 -3.93 8.32
C PHE A 177 -5.86 -3.59 9.40
N GLU A 178 -6.00 -4.10 10.62
CA GLU A 178 -5.06 -3.80 11.72
C GLU A 178 -3.61 -4.20 11.41
N ARG A 179 -3.44 -5.31 10.69
CA ARG A 179 -2.11 -5.74 10.24
C ARG A 179 -1.51 -4.76 9.23
N GLN A 180 -2.34 -4.26 8.31
CA GLN A 180 -1.89 -3.28 7.31
C GLN A 180 -1.64 -1.91 7.93
N LYS A 181 -2.48 -1.48 8.87
CA LYS A 181 -2.28 -0.26 9.65
C LYS A 181 -0.89 -0.26 10.30
N CYS A 182 -0.55 -1.32 11.03
CA CYS A 182 0.79 -1.50 11.60
C CYS A 182 1.92 -1.48 10.55
N PHE A 183 1.71 -2.09 9.39
CA PHE A 183 2.70 -2.06 8.30
C PHE A 183 2.94 -0.64 7.78
N PHE A 184 1.87 0.08 7.42
CA PHE A 184 1.97 1.42 6.84
C PHE A 184 2.45 2.45 7.86
N GLU A 185 1.94 2.44 9.09
CA GLU A 185 2.47 3.29 10.17
C GLU A 185 3.96 3.01 10.43
N GLY A 186 4.36 1.74 10.35
CA GLY A 186 5.76 1.30 10.46
C GLY A 186 6.69 1.79 9.35
N LEU A 187 6.19 2.40 8.27
CA LEU A 187 7.02 3.02 7.23
C LEU A 187 7.67 4.33 7.69
N GLY A 188 7.07 5.04 8.65
CA GLY A 188 7.60 6.31 9.14
C GLY A 188 7.60 7.41 8.07
N TYR A 189 6.57 7.46 7.23
CA TYR A 189 6.42 8.52 6.21
C TYR A 189 5.68 9.76 6.72
N GLY A 190 5.36 9.81 8.01
CA GLY A 190 4.72 10.96 8.66
C GLY A 190 3.36 11.28 8.05
N GLU A 191 3.15 12.56 7.78
CA GLU A 191 1.89 13.13 7.27
C GLU A 191 1.44 12.59 5.90
N LYS A 192 2.34 11.92 5.17
CA LYS A 192 1.98 11.27 3.90
C LYS A 192 1.06 10.06 4.09
N ILE A 193 0.94 9.53 5.31
CA ILE A 193 0.10 8.38 5.63
C ILE A 193 -1.12 8.86 6.40
N THR A 194 -2.30 8.59 5.85
CA THR A 194 -3.57 8.84 6.51
C THR A 194 -4.29 7.52 6.74
N ILE A 195 -4.64 7.23 7.98
CA ILE A 195 -5.45 6.08 8.35
C ILE A 195 -6.86 6.59 8.63
N ILE A 196 -7.86 6.05 7.92
CA ILE A 196 -9.26 6.42 8.04
C ILE A 196 -10.04 5.22 8.55
N GLU A 197 -10.56 5.32 9.76
CA GLU A 197 -11.42 4.30 10.36
C GLU A 197 -12.88 4.73 10.21
N LYS A 198 -13.63 4.05 9.33
CA LYS A 198 -15.08 4.26 9.22
C LYS A 198 -15.76 3.96 10.57
N PRO A 199 -16.87 4.64 10.90
CA PRO A 199 -17.61 4.39 12.14
C PRO A 199 -18.08 2.94 12.21
N VAL A 200 -18.19 2.43 13.44
CA VAL A 200 -18.70 1.08 13.70
C VAL A 200 -20.21 1.17 13.86
N ALA A 201 -20.96 0.43 13.06
CA ALA A 201 -22.39 0.24 13.27
C ALA A 201 -22.59 -0.51 14.59
N ASN A 202 -23.42 0.05 15.49
CA ASN A 202 -23.57 -0.34 16.90
C ASN A 202 -22.30 -0.09 17.73
N ASN A 203 -22.08 1.18 18.10
CA ASN A 203 -20.91 1.64 18.86
C ASN A 203 -20.86 1.22 20.34
N THR A 204 -21.87 0.48 20.83
CA THR A 204 -22.02 0.03 22.22
C THR A 204 -20.79 -0.74 22.74
N TYR A 205 -19.99 -1.31 21.83
CA TYR A 205 -18.82 -2.15 22.12
C TYR A 205 -17.52 -1.62 21.49
N SER A 206 -17.43 -0.33 21.18
CA SER A 206 -16.34 0.27 20.40
C SER A 206 -14.97 0.39 21.10
N LYS A 207 -14.79 -0.20 22.29
CA LYS A 207 -13.49 -0.25 22.99
C LYS A 207 -12.50 -1.23 22.37
#